data_AF-A0A810E424-F1
#
_entry.id   AF-A0A810E424-F1
#
_cell.length_a   1.000
_cell.length_b   1.000
_cell.length_c   1.000
_cell.angle_alpha   90.00
_cell.angle_beta   90.00
_cell.angle_gamma   90.00
#
_symmetry.space_group_name_H-M   'P 1'
#
loop_
_entity.id
_entity.type
_entity.pdbx_description
1 polymer ?
#
loop_
_entity_poly.entity_id
_entity_poly.type
_entity_poly.pdbx_seq_one_letter_code
_entity_poly.pdbx_strand_id
1 'polypeptide(L)'
;MNGLQTHIVHDTAHQILAFAQKHSADVIVMEFLGKMRLPKGTWGAKRLRAKLQFWAKRCIQTKVTEMAHFLGMRVSMVNPANTSALAFDGSGFVQRNTKRDVAVFATGKTYHADLNASYNIGARYVLRTIQKATSEKMWLSLEAKDPSLAKRTYWTLASLIRVQQALSLQS
;
A
#
# COMPACT_ATOMS: atom_id res chain seq x y z
N MET A 1 -28.29 -13.67 7.12
CA MET A 1 -28.39 -12.59 6.12
C MET A 1 -27.14 -11.73 6.19
N ASN A 2 -26.39 -11.59 5.09
CA ASN A 2 -25.13 -10.84 5.00
C ASN A 2 -25.31 -9.38 4.53
N GLY A 3 -26.52 -8.81 4.64
CA GLY A 3 -26.86 -7.51 4.04
C GLY A 3 -25.95 -6.35 4.45
N LEU A 4 -25.57 -6.27 5.74
CA LEU A 4 -24.65 -5.24 6.23
C LEU A 4 -23.26 -5.33 5.58
N GLN A 5 -22.70 -6.55 5.48
CA GLN A 5 -21.38 -6.75 4.88
C GLN A 5 -21.41 -6.43 3.39
N THR A 6 -22.47 -6.83 2.68
CA THR A 6 -22.68 -6.47 1.28
C THR A 6 -22.76 -4.96 1.12
N HIS A 7 -23.52 -4.26 1.96
CA HIS A 7 -23.60 -2.80 1.94
C HIS A 7 -22.24 -2.16 2.15
N ILE A 8 -21.47 -2.57 3.17
CA ILE A 8 -20.11 -2.06 3.42
C ILE A 8 -19.21 -2.25 2.21
N VAL A 9 -19.25 -3.43 1.57
CA VAL A 9 -18.43 -3.72 0.38
C VAL A 9 -18.80 -2.80 -0.79
N HIS A 10 -20.09 -2.68 -1.08
CA HIS A 10 -20.58 -1.85 -2.18
C HIS A 10 -20.28 -0.36 -1.94
N ASP A 11 -20.65 0.16 -0.77
CA ASP A 11 -20.44 1.57 -0.42
C ASP A 11 -18.94 1.95 -0.46
N THR A 12 -18.09 1.13 0.17
CA THR A 12 -16.63 1.35 0.15
C THR A 12 -16.07 1.34 -1.28
N ALA A 13 -16.50 0.39 -2.12
CA ALA A 13 -16.04 0.32 -3.50
C ALA A 13 -16.48 1.53 -4.33
N HIS A 14 -17.73 1.99 -4.18
CA HIS A 14 -18.21 3.21 -4.84
C HIS A 14 -17.42 4.43 -4.40
N GLN A 15 -17.14 4.61 -3.12
CA GLN A 15 -16.36 5.75 -2.62
C GLN A 15 -14.92 5.75 -3.15
N ILE A 16 -14.27 4.58 -3.19
CA ILE A 16 -12.92 4.44 -3.78
C ILE A 16 -12.92 4.85 -5.25
N LEU A 17 -13.91 4.40 -6.03
CA LEU A 17 -13.98 4.74 -7.44
C LEU A 17 -14.37 6.19 -7.70
N ALA A 18 -15.32 6.74 -6.94
CA ALA A 18 -15.68 8.15 -7.04
C ALA A 18 -14.46 9.04 -6.76
N PHE A 19 -13.65 8.68 -5.77
CA PHE A 19 -12.38 9.35 -5.50
C PHE A 19 -11.38 9.19 -6.66
N ALA A 20 -11.21 7.99 -7.19
CA ALA A 20 -10.31 7.73 -8.32
C ALA A 20 -10.73 8.51 -9.59
N GLN A 21 -12.03 8.55 -9.90
CA GLN A 21 -12.58 9.29 -11.04
C GLN A 21 -12.41 10.79 -10.86
N LYS A 22 -12.70 11.32 -9.65
CA LYS A 22 -12.52 12.74 -9.33
C LYS A 22 -11.08 13.21 -9.57
N HIS A 23 -10.11 12.34 -9.34
CA HIS A 23 -8.69 12.63 -9.52
C HIS A 23 -8.12 12.09 -10.84
N SER A 24 -8.97 11.64 -11.78
CA SER A 24 -8.56 11.10 -13.08
C SER A 24 -7.46 10.03 -12.96
N ALA A 25 -7.56 9.15 -11.97
CA ALA A 25 -6.54 8.14 -11.73
C ALA A 25 -6.64 6.99 -12.74
N ASP A 26 -5.56 6.72 -13.48
CA ASP A 26 -5.48 5.58 -14.41
C ASP A 26 -5.36 4.22 -13.72
N VAL A 27 -4.81 4.21 -12.50
CA VAL A 27 -4.47 2.99 -11.77
C VAL A 27 -4.81 3.13 -10.30
N ILE A 28 -5.55 2.15 -9.78
CA ILE A 28 -5.78 1.97 -8.35
C ILE A 28 -4.81 0.92 -7.82
N VAL A 29 -4.00 1.28 -6.83
CA VAL A 29 -3.02 0.38 -6.21
C VAL A 29 -3.50 0.01 -4.82
N MET A 30 -3.58 -1.29 -4.56
CA MET A 30 -3.98 -1.85 -3.26
C MET A 30 -2.93 -2.82 -2.73
N GLU A 31 -2.96 -3.09 -1.44
CA GLU A 31 -2.15 -4.15 -0.84
C GLU A 31 -2.73 -5.53 -1.16
N PHE A 32 -1.87 -6.51 -1.41
CA PHE A 32 -2.30 -7.90 -1.51
C PHE A 32 -2.55 -8.52 -0.13
N LEU A 33 -3.79 -8.43 0.34
CA LEU A 33 -4.19 -8.96 1.64
C LEU A 33 -4.66 -10.42 1.52
N GLY A 34 -3.69 -11.32 1.61
CA GLY A 34 -3.88 -12.78 1.61
C GLY A 34 -4.80 -13.32 2.72
N LYS A 35 -4.93 -14.66 2.80
CA LYS A 35 -5.74 -15.30 3.85
C LYS A 35 -5.00 -15.07 5.17
N MET A 36 -5.61 -14.32 6.09
CA MET A 36 -5.04 -14.26 7.44
C MET A 36 -5.35 -15.56 8.15
N ARG A 37 -4.31 -16.17 8.72
CA ARG A 37 -4.45 -17.29 9.64
C ARG A 37 -4.88 -16.72 10.98
N LEU A 38 -6.18 -16.75 11.27
CA LEU A 38 -6.66 -16.37 12.59
C LEU A 38 -6.31 -17.48 13.59
N PRO A 39 -5.71 -17.14 14.75
CA PRO A 39 -5.41 -18.11 15.79
C PRO A 39 -6.65 -18.93 16.20
N LYS A 40 -6.44 -20.22 16.46
CA LYS A 40 -7.44 -21.11 17.05
C LYS A 40 -6.90 -21.59 18.39
N GLY A 41 -7.77 -21.74 19.39
CA GLY A 41 -7.39 -22.25 20.71
C GLY A 41 -6.55 -21.32 21.59
N THR A 42 -6.19 -20.12 21.13
CA THR A 42 -5.44 -19.15 21.94
C THR A 42 -6.34 -18.18 22.69
N TRP A 43 -5.88 -17.71 23.85
CA TRP A 43 -6.55 -16.65 24.61
C TRP A 43 -6.68 -15.39 23.74
N GLY A 44 -7.90 -14.84 23.65
CA GLY A 44 -8.21 -13.68 22.79
C GLY A 44 -8.57 -13.98 21.32
N ALA A 45 -8.44 -15.23 20.85
CA ALA A 45 -8.77 -15.60 19.47
C ALA A 45 -10.24 -15.30 19.09
N LYS A 46 -11.19 -15.57 20.00
CA LYS A 46 -12.62 -15.28 19.78
C LYS A 46 -12.87 -13.79 19.59
N ARG A 47 -12.24 -12.93 20.41
CA ARG A 47 -12.33 -11.47 20.33
C ARG A 47 -11.74 -10.94 19.01
N LEU A 48 -10.59 -11.48 18.60
CA LEU A 48 -9.97 -11.11 17.32
C LEU A 48 -10.86 -11.51 16.14
N ARG A 49 -11.44 -12.71 16.14
CA ARG A 49 -12.39 -13.14 15.11
C ARG A 49 -13.59 -12.20 15.02
N ALA A 50 -14.17 -11.82 16.15
CA ALA A 50 -15.29 -10.88 16.19
C ALA A 50 -14.92 -9.50 15.62
N LYS A 51 -13.73 -8.95 15.95
CA LYS A 51 -13.25 -7.70 15.36
C LYS A 51 -13.09 -7.77 13.84
N LEU A 52 -12.68 -8.93 13.33
CA LEU A 52 -12.39 -9.13 11.92
C LEU A 52 -13.59 -9.63 11.11
N GLN A 53 -14.74 -9.89 11.74
CA GLN A 53 -15.91 -10.50 11.09
C GLN A 53 -16.45 -9.65 9.93
N PHE A 54 -16.42 -8.32 10.08
CA PHE A 54 -16.86 -7.37 9.05
C PHE A 54 -15.72 -6.89 8.15
N TRP A 55 -14.49 -7.37 8.38
CA TRP A 55 -13.35 -6.98 7.55
C TRP A 55 -13.35 -7.73 6.22
N ALA A 56 -14.24 -7.32 5.33
CA ALA A 56 -14.50 -7.90 4.02
C ALA A 56 -13.44 -7.51 2.96
N LYS A 57 -12.17 -7.40 3.36
CA LYS A 57 -11.08 -6.83 2.54
C LYS A 57 -10.97 -7.41 1.13
N ARG A 58 -11.14 -8.73 1.00
CA ARG A 58 -11.09 -9.43 -0.28
C ARG A 58 -12.31 -9.12 -1.15
N CYS A 59 -13.49 -9.05 -0.55
CA CYS A 59 -14.70 -8.68 -1.25
C CYS A 59 -14.62 -7.23 -1.75
N ILE A 60 -14.08 -6.32 -0.93
CA ILE A 60 -13.80 -4.94 -1.35
C ILE A 60 -12.82 -4.93 -2.52
N GLN A 61 -11.70 -5.66 -2.43
CA GLN A 61 -10.71 -5.74 -3.51
C GLN A 61 -11.32 -6.24 -4.81
N THR A 62 -12.05 -7.36 -4.76
CA THR A 62 -12.73 -7.91 -5.93
C THR A 62 -13.74 -6.93 -6.50
N LYS A 63 -14.57 -6.30 -5.66
CA LYS A 63 -15.59 -5.36 -6.13
C LYS A 63 -14.98 -4.11 -6.76
N VAL A 64 -13.94 -3.56 -6.15
CA VAL A 64 -13.18 -2.43 -6.72
C VAL A 64 -12.56 -2.83 -8.07
N THR A 65 -11.97 -4.03 -8.19
CA THR A 65 -11.42 -4.51 -9.46
C THR A 65 -12.48 -4.64 -10.55
N GLU A 66 -13.62 -5.25 -10.27
CA GLU A 66 -14.73 -5.38 -11.22
C GLU A 66 -15.19 -4.02 -11.74
N MET A 67 -15.48 -3.10 -10.83
CA MET A 67 -16.02 -1.79 -11.18
C MET A 67 -14.96 -0.88 -11.83
N ALA A 68 -13.70 -0.94 -11.39
CA ALA A 68 -12.59 -0.21 -12.00
C ALA A 68 -12.38 -0.62 -13.45
N HIS A 69 -12.41 -1.93 -13.74
CA HIS A 69 -12.28 -2.44 -15.11
C HIS A 69 -13.43 -1.98 -16.01
N PHE A 70 -14.66 -1.92 -15.48
CA PHE A 70 -15.81 -1.38 -16.23
C PHE A 70 -15.61 0.10 -16.61
N LEU A 71 -14.88 0.85 -15.78
CA LEU A 71 -14.54 2.26 -16.02
C LEU A 71 -13.21 2.45 -16.78
N GLY A 72 -12.59 1.38 -17.27
CA GLY A 72 -11.30 1.44 -17.98
C GLY A 72 -10.07 1.70 -17.09
N MET A 73 -10.22 1.68 -15.76
CA MET A 73 -9.11 1.83 -14.82
C MET A 73 -8.40 0.50 -14.59
N ARG A 74 -7.08 0.54 -14.39
CA ARG A 74 -6.30 -0.65 -14.01
C ARG A 74 -6.26 -0.80 -12.50
N VAL A 75 -6.20 -2.04 -12.02
CA VAL A 75 -5.96 -2.33 -10.60
C VAL A 75 -4.68 -3.13 -10.44
N SER A 76 -3.81 -2.70 -9.54
CA SER A 76 -2.58 -3.42 -9.20
C SER A 76 -2.50 -3.72 -7.71
N MET A 77 -1.96 -4.89 -7.39
CA MET A 77 -1.72 -5.31 -6.02
C MET A 77 -0.22 -5.25 -5.70
N VAL A 78 0.15 -4.77 -4.52
CA VAL A 78 1.54 -4.75 -4.03
C VAL A 78 1.69 -5.58 -2.76
N ASN A 79 2.90 -6.07 -2.48
CA ASN A 79 3.16 -6.78 -1.23
C ASN A 79 2.96 -5.83 -0.03
N PRO A 80 2.14 -6.19 0.99
CA PRO A 80 1.88 -5.35 2.17
C PRO A 80 3.05 -5.29 3.16
N ALA A 81 4.08 -6.11 3.01
CA ALA A 81 5.18 -6.16 3.98
C ALA A 81 5.85 -4.78 4.12
N ASN A 82 5.89 -4.26 5.34
CA ASN A 82 6.48 -2.98 5.74
C ASN A 82 5.90 -1.71 5.11
N THR A 83 4.81 -1.76 4.34
CA THR A 83 4.16 -0.57 3.76
C THR A 83 3.78 0.45 4.82
N SER A 84 3.24 -0.03 5.95
CA SER A 84 2.84 0.79 7.09
C SER A 84 3.92 0.88 8.18
N ALA A 85 4.96 0.04 8.13
CA ALA A 85 6.00 -0.02 9.15
C ALA A 85 7.19 0.91 8.85
N LEU A 86 7.41 1.25 7.57
CA LEU A 86 8.45 2.19 7.15
C LEU A 86 7.88 3.59 6.95
N ALA A 87 8.66 4.59 7.33
CA ALA A 87 8.39 5.99 7.10
C ALA A 87 8.50 6.29 5.61
N PHE A 88 7.49 6.97 5.04
CA PHE A 88 7.48 7.26 3.61
C PHE A 88 8.65 8.16 3.17
N ASP A 89 9.18 8.97 4.08
CA ASP A 89 10.34 9.86 3.85
C ASP A 89 11.69 9.11 3.89
N GLY A 90 11.66 7.79 4.13
CA GLY A 90 12.86 6.95 4.16
C GLY A 90 13.60 7.00 5.48
N SER A 91 13.05 7.58 6.55
CA SER A 91 13.71 7.65 7.86
C SER A 91 13.79 6.32 8.62
N GLY A 92 13.38 5.20 8.02
CA GLY A 92 13.37 3.87 8.65
C GLY A 92 12.03 3.49 9.27
N PHE A 93 12.06 2.69 10.33
CA PHE A 93 10.85 2.16 10.97
C PHE A 93 10.12 3.21 11.82
N VAL A 94 8.79 3.20 11.75
CA VAL A 94 7.94 4.12 12.51
C VAL A 94 7.54 3.52 13.86
N GLN A 95 7.36 4.38 14.85
CA GLN A 95 6.71 4.03 16.11
C GLN A 95 5.20 4.31 16.01
N ARG A 96 4.38 3.41 16.57
CA ARG A 96 2.91 3.52 16.54
C ARG A 96 2.39 3.88 17.92
N ASN A 97 1.39 4.76 17.98
CA ASN A 97 0.65 4.99 19.22
C ASN A 97 -0.24 3.78 19.56
N THR A 98 -0.86 3.79 20.75
CA THR A 98 -1.72 2.70 21.24
C THR A 98 -2.91 2.41 20.32
N LYS A 99 -3.46 3.45 19.67
CA LYS A 99 -4.58 3.34 18.71
C LYS A 99 -4.14 2.84 17.33
N ARG A 100 -2.84 2.89 17.02
CA ARG A 100 -2.19 2.52 15.74
C ARG A 100 -2.58 3.38 14.54
N ASP A 101 -3.29 4.47 14.75
CA ASP A 101 -3.73 5.47 13.75
C ASP A 101 -2.67 6.56 13.49
N VAL A 102 -1.66 6.67 14.35
CA VAL A 102 -0.55 7.61 14.24
C VAL A 102 0.78 6.87 14.07
N ALA A 103 1.64 7.40 13.20
CA ALA A 103 3.01 6.96 12.96
C ALA A 103 3.99 8.10 13.30
N VAL A 104 4.89 7.86 14.24
CA VAL A 104 5.99 8.77 14.60
C VAL A 104 7.25 8.28 13.91
N PHE A 105 7.86 9.15 13.12
CA PHE A 105 9.05 8.85 12.35
C PHE A 105 10.31 8.99 13.22
N ALA A 106 11.42 8.41 12.79
CA ALA A 106 12.70 8.53 13.50
C ALA A 106 13.17 10.01 13.61
N THR A 107 12.69 10.86 12.72
CA THR A 107 12.92 12.31 12.72
C THR A 107 12.06 13.08 13.74
N GLY A 108 11.17 12.41 14.48
CA GLY A 108 10.21 13.02 15.39
C GLY A 108 8.93 13.55 14.73
N LYS A 109 8.87 13.56 13.39
CA LYS A 109 7.65 13.95 12.65
C LYS A 109 6.53 12.95 12.88
N THR A 110 5.30 13.44 12.94
CA THR A 110 4.11 12.64 13.23
C THR A 110 3.11 12.71 12.09
N TYR A 111 2.65 11.55 11.62
CA TYR A 111 1.72 11.43 10.48
C TYR A 111 0.63 10.41 10.74
N HIS A 112 -0.44 10.47 9.94
CA HIS A 112 -1.44 9.40 9.91
C HIS A 112 -0.85 8.10 9.37
N ALA A 113 -1.18 7.01 10.07
CA ALA A 113 -0.86 5.64 9.75
C ALA A 113 -1.08 5.25 8.29
N ASP A 114 -2.31 5.51 7.85
CA ASP A 114 -2.85 5.05 6.58
C ASP A 114 -2.32 5.93 5.45
N LEU A 115 -2.15 7.23 5.70
CA LEU A 115 -1.50 8.14 4.76
C LEU A 115 -0.06 7.69 4.48
N ASN A 116 0.72 7.39 5.53
CA ASN A 116 2.07 6.85 5.37
C ASN A 116 2.09 5.55 4.55
N ALA A 117 1.18 4.62 4.84
CA ALA A 117 1.07 3.39 4.10
C ALA A 117 0.70 3.62 2.62
N SER A 118 -0.26 4.52 2.36
CA SER A 118 -0.74 4.84 1.01
C SER A 118 0.38 5.38 0.11
N TYR A 119 1.25 6.24 0.63
CA TYR A 119 2.42 6.73 -0.10
C TYR A 119 3.36 5.59 -0.48
N ASN A 120 3.67 4.69 0.45
CA ASN A 120 4.55 3.55 0.18
C ASN A 120 3.93 2.54 -0.80
N ILE A 121 2.61 2.32 -0.73
CA ILE A 121 1.87 1.46 -1.65
C ILE A 121 1.97 2.00 -3.08
N GLY A 122 1.67 3.29 -3.28
CA GLY A 122 1.79 3.94 -4.59
C GLY A 122 3.22 3.94 -5.12
N ALA A 123 4.19 4.30 -4.26
CA ALA A 123 5.60 4.34 -4.62
C ALA A 123 6.11 2.99 -5.13
N ARG A 124 5.71 1.88 -4.49
CA ARG A 124 6.10 0.52 -4.92
C ARG A 124 5.62 0.17 -6.31
N TYR A 125 4.41 0.58 -6.68
CA TYR A 125 3.87 0.34 -8.01
C TYR A 125 4.66 1.11 -9.08
N VAL A 126 4.93 2.39 -8.83
CA VAL A 126 5.68 3.24 -9.77
C VAL A 126 7.13 2.75 -9.90
N LEU A 127 7.81 2.48 -8.78
CA LEU A 127 9.17 1.93 -8.79
C LEU A 127 9.25 0.59 -9.52
N ARG A 128 8.24 -0.28 -9.39
CA ARG A 128 8.20 -1.55 -10.12
C ARG A 128 8.10 -1.32 -11.63
N THR A 129 7.35 -0.30 -12.03
CA THR A 129 7.18 0.07 -13.44
C THR A 129 8.48 0.63 -14.01
N ILE A 130 9.14 1.52 -13.26
CA ILE A 130 10.47 2.06 -13.61
C ILE A 130 11.50 0.93 -13.70
N GLN A 131 11.61 0.08 -12.67
CA GLN A 131 12.58 -1.04 -12.66
C GLN A 131 12.42 -1.95 -13.88
N LYS A 132 11.19 -2.18 -14.36
CA LYS A 132 10.93 -3.00 -15.55
C LYS A 132 11.30 -2.32 -16.86
N ALA A 133 11.22 -0.99 -16.91
CA ALA A 133 11.52 -0.21 -18.09
C ALA A 133 13.02 0.14 -18.20
N THR A 134 13.74 0.13 -17.08
CA THR A 134 15.16 0.45 -17.00
C THR A 134 16.04 -0.79 -17.25
N SER A 135 17.23 -0.59 -17.81
CA SER A 135 18.21 -1.68 -17.98
C SER A 135 18.77 -2.15 -16.63
N GLU A 136 19.16 -3.43 -16.56
CA GLU A 136 19.70 -4.03 -15.33
C GLU A 136 20.95 -3.30 -14.83
N LYS A 137 21.88 -2.95 -15.74
CA LYS A 137 23.08 -2.17 -15.40
C LYS A 137 22.74 -0.84 -14.73
N MET A 138 21.75 -0.14 -15.26
CA MET A 138 21.31 1.14 -14.72
C MET A 138 20.62 0.95 -13.36
N TRP A 139 19.75 -0.06 -13.23
CA TRP A 139 19.12 -0.38 -11.95
C TRP A 139 20.13 -0.72 -10.85
N LEU A 140 21.16 -1.52 -11.17
CA LEU A 140 22.25 -1.84 -10.25
C LEU A 140 23.04 -0.60 -9.82
N SER A 141 23.24 0.38 -10.73
CA SER A 141 23.86 1.66 -10.38
C SER A 141 23.02 2.47 -9.39
N LEU A 142 21.69 2.45 -9.55
CA LEU A 142 20.78 3.08 -8.59
C LEU A 142 20.80 2.37 -7.23
N GLU A 143 20.80 1.04 -7.23
CA GLU A 143 20.87 0.23 -6.01
C GLU A 143 22.18 0.43 -5.25
N ALA A 144 23.31 0.59 -5.95
CA ALA A 144 24.58 0.93 -5.34
C ALA A 144 24.57 2.28 -4.61
N LYS A 145 23.78 3.25 -5.11
CA LYS A 145 23.59 4.57 -4.48
C LYS A 145 22.56 4.53 -3.34
N ASP A 146 21.53 3.69 -3.47
CA ASP A 146 20.48 3.50 -2.47
C ASP A 146 20.26 2.00 -2.19
N PRO A 147 20.94 1.43 -1.17
CA PRO A 147 20.81 0.03 -0.82
C PRO A 147 19.39 -0.41 -0.42
N SER A 148 18.49 0.53 -0.10
CA SER A 148 17.09 0.20 0.19
C SER A 148 16.35 -0.36 -1.04
N LEU A 149 16.87 -0.09 -2.25
CA LEU A 149 16.31 -0.58 -3.50
C LEU A 149 16.48 -2.09 -3.70
N ALA A 150 17.44 -2.72 -3.01
CA ALA A 150 17.69 -4.16 -3.09
C ALA A 150 16.47 -5.02 -2.73
N LYS A 151 15.61 -4.52 -1.83
CA LYS A 151 14.42 -5.24 -1.37
C LYS A 151 13.16 -4.42 -1.64
N ARG A 152 12.30 -4.92 -2.53
CA ARG A 152 11.00 -4.28 -2.85
C ARG A 152 10.12 -3.99 -1.64
N THR A 153 10.25 -4.78 -0.57
CA THR A 153 9.52 -4.57 0.70
C THR A 153 10.06 -3.40 1.52
N TYR A 154 11.17 -2.78 1.12
CA TYR A 154 11.75 -1.60 1.74
C TYR A 154 11.58 -0.34 0.92
N TRP A 155 11.02 -0.45 -0.28
CA TRP A 155 10.73 0.69 -1.12
C TRP A 155 9.68 1.60 -0.48
N THR A 156 10.03 2.88 -0.36
CA THR A 156 9.20 3.97 0.17
C THR A 156 9.01 5.07 -0.87
N LEU A 157 8.23 6.10 -0.53
CA LEU A 157 8.11 7.30 -1.37
C LEU A 157 9.46 7.99 -1.59
N ALA A 158 10.31 8.06 -0.57
CA ALA A 158 11.66 8.61 -0.71
C ALA A 158 12.53 7.83 -1.70
N SER A 159 12.42 6.49 -1.71
CA SER A 159 13.08 5.66 -2.74
C SER A 159 12.63 6.06 -4.15
N LEU A 160 11.33 6.30 -4.36
CA LEU A 160 10.80 6.76 -5.65
C LEU A 160 11.37 8.12 -6.05
N ILE A 161 11.36 9.10 -5.13
CA ILE A 161 11.87 10.45 -5.39
C ILE A 161 13.35 10.39 -5.77
N ARG A 162 14.17 9.62 -5.04
CA ARG A 162 15.60 9.46 -5.33
C ARG A 162 15.84 8.81 -6.69
N VAL A 163 15.08 7.77 -7.03
CA VAL A 163 15.18 7.10 -8.34
C VAL A 163 14.80 8.06 -9.47
N GLN A 164 13.72 8.84 -9.32
CA GLN A 164 13.32 9.82 -10.33
C GLN A 164 14.37 10.93 -10.52
N GLN A 165 14.91 11.48 -9.43
CA GLN A 165 15.99 12.47 -9.49
C GLN A 165 17.24 11.93 -10.17
N ALA A 166 17.63 10.70 -9.86
CA ALA A 166 18.78 10.07 -10.47
C ALA A 166 18.59 9.79 -11.97
N LEU A 167 17.36 9.49 -12.40
CA LEU A 167 17.03 9.30 -13.81
C LEU A 167 16.96 10.63 -14.58
N SER A 168 16.42 11.69 -13.98
CA SER A 168 16.35 13.02 -14.62
C SER A 168 17.71 13.70 -14.79
N LEU A 169 18.70 13.35 -13.97
CA LEU A 169 20.08 13.86 -14.10
C LEU A 169 20.87 13.19 -15.22
N GLN A 170 20.33 12.15 -15.86
CA GLN A 170 20.98 11.39 -16.94
C GLN A 170 20.38 11.62 -18.33
N SER A 171 19.24 12.31 -18.39
CA SER A 171 18.57 12.75 -19.62
C SER A 171 19.00 14.16 -20.00
#